data_AF-A0A0K1JNY0-F1
#
_entry.id   AF-A0A0K1JNY0-F1
#
_cell.length_a   1.000
_cell.length_b   1.000
_cell.length_c   1.000
_cell.angle_alpha   90.00
_cell.angle_beta   90.00
_cell.angle_gamma   90.00
#
_symmetry.space_group_name_H-M   'P 1'
#
loop_
_entity.id
_entity.type
_entity.pdbx_description
1 polymer ?
#
loop_
_entity_poly.entity_id
_entity_poly.type
_entity_poly.pdbx_seq_one_letter_code
_entity_poly.pdbx_strand_id
1 'polypeptide(L)'
;MAVGEPAPGASPSNAGSQPGQGVAKTQIRSINPITAGGAVAAGWKVNRVADTCDGSEPSAVAKASKIFECGASAAGYDACWQVGKDQAGCVSSPYSKSIDLMKLTGPATTQRSSQAVPWGVVLADGTTCQPAFGGGGATRADGYIARWFCSDKRELVAPLNNLGGGFNRSGSVWTVQADRGLKSPRTTVKVKAVSYAVR
;
A
#
# COMPACT_ATOMS: atom_id res chain seq x y z
N MET A 1 54.87 39.79 10.34
CA MET A 1 54.81 39.52 8.89
C MET A 1 53.99 38.25 8.72
N ALA A 2 52.73 38.41 8.34
CA ALA A 2 51.70 37.37 8.44
C ALA A 2 51.70 36.46 7.20
N VAL A 3 51.57 35.16 7.46
CA VAL A 3 51.35 34.08 6.51
C VAL A 3 49.96 34.22 5.87
N GLY A 4 49.90 34.16 4.53
CA GLY A 4 48.66 34.25 3.76
C GLY A 4 47.97 32.88 3.61
N GLU A 5 46.70 32.81 4.00
CA GLU A 5 45.78 31.70 3.73
C GLU A 5 45.35 31.66 2.25
N PRO A 6 45.26 30.48 1.62
CA PRO A 6 44.55 30.32 0.35
C PRO A 6 43.06 30.03 0.59
N ALA A 7 42.19 30.79 -0.10
CA ALA A 7 40.75 30.59 -0.12
C ALA A 7 40.35 29.31 -0.89
N PRO A 8 39.37 28.51 -0.42
CA PRO A 8 38.82 27.41 -1.19
C PRO A 8 37.72 27.92 -2.15
N GLY A 9 38.04 27.99 -3.44
CA GLY A 9 37.12 28.33 -4.52
C GLY A 9 36.47 27.09 -5.16
N ALA A 10 35.13 27.11 -5.17
CA ALA A 10 34.21 26.44 -6.09
C ALA A 10 34.23 24.89 -6.20
N SER A 11 33.39 24.25 -5.39
CA SER A 11 32.81 22.94 -5.72
C SER A 11 31.87 23.05 -6.92
N PRO A 12 31.92 22.15 -7.92
CA PRO A 12 30.87 22.07 -8.93
C PRO A 12 29.59 21.50 -8.32
N SER A 13 28.60 22.37 -8.10
CA SER A 13 27.21 21.98 -7.88
C SER A 13 26.67 21.34 -9.17
N ASN A 14 26.56 20.01 -9.21
CA ASN A 14 25.74 19.37 -10.22
C ASN A 14 24.27 19.33 -9.79
N ALA A 15 23.51 20.20 -10.46
CA ALA A 15 22.08 20.08 -10.69
C ALA A 15 21.72 18.68 -11.25
N GLY A 16 20.51 18.17 -11.13
CA GLY A 16 19.30 18.73 -10.57
C GLY A 16 18.27 17.64 -10.33
N SER A 17 17.42 17.86 -9.34
CA SER A 17 16.18 17.12 -9.18
C SER A 17 15.30 17.43 -10.38
N GLN A 18 15.25 16.58 -11.39
CA GLN A 18 14.31 16.75 -12.51
C GLN A 18 12.86 16.62 -11.99
N PRO A 19 12.03 17.66 -12.14
CA PRO A 19 10.59 17.52 -12.03
C PRO A 19 10.07 16.81 -13.30
N GLY A 20 9.29 15.74 -13.13
CA GLY A 20 8.46 15.22 -14.21
C GLY A 20 9.08 14.16 -15.14
N GLN A 21 9.71 13.12 -14.60
CA GLN A 21 9.84 11.87 -15.33
C GLN A 21 8.42 11.31 -15.56
N GLY A 22 7.88 11.50 -16.77
CA GLY A 22 6.54 11.06 -17.14
C GLY A 22 6.37 9.55 -16.90
N VAL A 23 5.26 9.14 -16.30
CA VAL A 23 4.91 7.72 -16.17
C VAL A 23 4.49 7.20 -17.54
N ALA A 24 5.26 6.30 -18.14
CA ALA A 24 4.93 5.68 -19.43
C ALA A 24 3.91 4.52 -19.29
N LYS A 25 3.95 3.81 -18.16
CA LYS A 25 3.05 2.70 -17.82
C LYS A 25 2.96 2.52 -16.32
N THR A 26 1.77 2.23 -15.80
CA THR A 26 1.60 1.88 -14.39
C THR A 26 2.18 0.49 -14.13
N GLN A 27 3.10 0.41 -13.17
CA GLN A 27 3.70 -0.85 -12.74
C GLN A 27 2.77 -1.61 -11.80
N ILE A 28 2.58 -2.90 -12.02
CA ILE A 28 1.88 -3.79 -11.08
C ILE A 28 2.93 -4.59 -10.32
N ARG A 29 2.93 -4.47 -8.99
CA ARG A 29 3.88 -5.13 -8.09
C ARG A 29 3.16 -6.19 -7.28
N SER A 30 3.83 -7.32 -7.11
CA SER A 30 3.35 -8.44 -6.33
C SER A 30 4.16 -8.53 -5.05
N ILE A 31 3.47 -8.66 -3.91
CA ILE A 31 4.10 -8.82 -2.60
C ILE A 31 3.68 -10.18 -2.05
N ASN A 32 4.68 -11.04 -1.86
CA ASN A 32 4.54 -12.29 -1.13
C ASN A 32 5.75 -12.40 -0.18
N PRO A 33 5.55 -12.35 1.15
CA PRO A 33 6.62 -12.52 2.11
C PRO A 33 6.92 -14.00 2.41
N ILE A 34 6.17 -14.94 1.84
CA ILE A 34 6.22 -16.37 2.16
C ILE A 34 6.82 -17.16 1.00
N THR A 35 7.79 -18.00 1.31
CA THR A 35 8.40 -18.94 0.35
C THR A 35 7.46 -20.09 -0.01
N ALA A 36 7.77 -20.83 -1.07
CA ALA A 36 7.01 -22.03 -1.44
C ALA A 36 6.93 -23.08 -0.31
N GLY A 37 7.93 -23.12 0.58
CA GLY A 37 7.96 -23.99 1.77
C GLY A 37 7.11 -23.49 2.95
N GLY A 38 6.43 -22.36 2.83
CA GLY A 38 5.57 -21.82 3.89
C GLY A 38 6.32 -21.05 4.99
N ALA A 39 7.61 -20.81 4.82
CA ALA A 39 8.43 -19.99 5.72
C ALA A 39 8.53 -18.54 5.21
N VAL A 40 8.81 -17.60 6.11
CA VAL A 40 9.10 -16.20 5.74
C VAL A 40 10.35 -16.13 4.86
N ALA A 41 10.26 -15.39 3.76
CA ALA A 41 11.34 -15.19 2.80
C ALA A 41 12.49 -14.38 3.39
N ALA A 42 13.71 -14.63 2.90
CA ALA A 42 14.89 -13.89 3.32
C ALA A 42 14.76 -12.38 3.03
N GLY A 43 15.33 -11.56 3.92
CA GLY A 43 15.31 -10.10 3.81
C GLY A 43 14.05 -9.42 4.35
N TRP A 44 13.13 -10.18 4.95
CA TRP A 44 12.05 -9.63 5.78
C TRP A 44 12.47 -9.56 7.24
N LYS A 45 12.24 -8.41 7.88
CA LYS A 45 12.36 -8.27 9.32
C LYS A 45 11.18 -9.00 9.97
N VAL A 46 11.48 -9.94 10.87
CA VAL A 46 10.47 -10.71 11.60
C VAL A 46 10.31 -10.12 12.99
N ASN A 47 9.11 -9.69 13.36
CA ASN A 47 8.76 -9.38 14.74
C ASN A 47 7.78 -10.44 15.26
N ARG A 48 7.77 -10.66 16.57
CA ARG A 48 6.78 -11.52 17.23
C ARG A 48 5.92 -10.64 18.11
N VAL A 49 4.61 -10.75 17.94
CA VAL A 49 3.63 -9.98 18.71
C VAL A 49 2.72 -10.94 19.48
N ALA A 50 2.24 -10.50 20.64
CA ALA A 50 1.37 -11.31 21.51
C ALA A 50 -0.11 -11.19 21.11
N ASP A 51 -0.39 -11.09 19.80
CA ASP A 51 -1.73 -10.97 19.24
C ASP A 51 -2.24 -12.31 18.70
N THR A 52 -3.52 -12.34 18.38
CA THR A 52 -4.19 -13.48 17.75
C THR A 52 -4.94 -13.04 16.51
N CYS A 53 -5.03 -13.93 15.53
CA CYS A 53 -5.86 -13.77 14.36
C CYS A 53 -6.59 -15.07 14.05
N ASP A 54 -7.86 -15.00 13.66
CA ASP A 54 -8.64 -16.18 13.28
C ASP A 54 -8.43 -16.60 11.82
N GLY A 55 -7.92 -15.68 10.99
CA GLY A 55 -7.67 -15.88 9.56
C GLY A 55 -8.92 -16.13 8.73
N SER A 56 -10.09 -15.72 9.23
CA SER A 56 -11.39 -15.99 8.62
C SER A 56 -11.79 -14.94 7.59
N GLU A 57 -11.31 -13.70 7.74
CA GLU A 57 -11.72 -12.57 6.89
C GLU A 57 -10.85 -12.43 5.64
N PRO A 58 -11.44 -12.44 4.43
CA PRO A 58 -10.67 -12.33 3.19
C PRO A 58 -10.10 -10.92 3.03
N SER A 59 -8.79 -10.85 2.73
CA SER A 59 -8.15 -9.57 2.47
C SER A 59 -8.63 -8.96 1.15
N ALA A 60 -9.10 -7.71 1.19
CA ALA A 60 -9.51 -7.00 -0.03
C ALA A 60 -8.32 -6.65 -0.95
N VAL A 61 -7.08 -6.70 -0.45
CA VAL A 61 -5.88 -6.43 -1.26
C VAL A 61 -5.29 -7.68 -1.91
N ALA A 62 -5.87 -8.85 -1.62
CA ALA A 62 -5.37 -10.13 -2.08
C ALA A 62 -5.78 -10.45 -3.52
N LYS A 63 -4.79 -10.86 -4.32
CA LYS A 63 -4.98 -11.47 -5.65
C LYS A 63 -4.86 -12.99 -5.65
N ALA A 64 -4.74 -13.62 -4.48
CA ALA A 64 -4.74 -15.05 -4.30
C ALA A 64 -5.65 -15.45 -3.11
N SER A 65 -6.12 -16.69 -3.10
CA SER A 65 -6.81 -17.26 -1.94
C SER A 65 -5.83 -17.46 -0.77
N LYS A 66 -6.36 -17.66 0.44
CA LYS A 66 -5.60 -17.90 1.69
C LYS A 66 -4.69 -16.72 2.10
N ILE A 67 -5.08 -15.51 1.70
CA ILE A 67 -4.56 -14.25 2.23
C ILE A 67 -5.75 -13.60 2.93
N PHE A 68 -5.53 -13.20 4.17
CA PHE A 68 -6.59 -12.74 5.08
C PHE A 68 -6.17 -11.44 5.75
N GLU A 69 -7.14 -10.74 6.32
CA GLU A 69 -6.86 -9.59 7.20
C GLU A 69 -6.91 -10.01 8.67
N CYS A 70 -6.16 -9.31 9.52
CA CYS A 70 -6.12 -9.56 10.96
C CYS A 70 -6.19 -8.24 11.74
N GLY A 71 -7.02 -8.19 12.78
CA GLY A 71 -7.18 -7.02 13.64
C GLY A 71 -8.56 -6.35 13.49
N ALA A 72 -8.97 -5.58 14.50
CA ALA A 72 -10.37 -5.20 14.69
C ALA A 72 -10.86 -3.93 13.94
N SER A 73 -10.04 -3.21 13.18
CA SER A 73 -10.43 -1.94 12.50
C SER A 73 -9.20 -1.25 11.87
N ALA A 74 -9.30 0.05 11.51
CA ALA A 74 -8.38 0.95 10.77
C ALA A 74 -6.85 0.81 10.99
N ALA A 75 -6.43 0.13 12.05
CA ALA A 75 -5.05 -0.15 12.43
C ALA A 75 -4.58 -1.59 12.13
N GLY A 76 -5.47 -2.42 11.57
CA GLY A 76 -5.25 -3.85 11.32
C GLY A 76 -4.25 -4.14 10.20
N TYR A 77 -3.89 -5.41 10.07
CA TYR A 77 -3.03 -5.92 9.03
C TYR A 77 -3.85 -6.25 7.78
N ASP A 78 -3.68 -5.45 6.74
CA ASP A 78 -4.39 -5.59 5.46
C ASP A 78 -4.11 -6.92 4.75
N ALA A 79 -2.94 -7.52 5.00
CA ALA A 79 -2.50 -8.74 4.33
C ALA A 79 -1.71 -9.64 5.28
N CYS A 80 -2.25 -10.82 5.50
CA CYS A 80 -1.66 -11.87 6.31
C CYS A 80 -1.65 -13.20 5.55
N TRP A 81 -0.62 -13.99 5.82
CA TRP A 81 -0.42 -15.32 5.28
C TRP A 81 -0.28 -16.31 6.42
N GLN A 82 -0.74 -17.54 6.20
CA GLN A 82 -0.43 -18.62 7.12
C GLN A 82 1.06 -18.99 7.02
N VAL A 83 1.74 -19.03 8.16
CA VAL A 83 3.14 -19.44 8.33
C VAL A 83 3.15 -20.67 9.24
N GLY A 84 3.55 -21.82 8.72
CA GLY A 84 3.40 -23.08 9.46
C GLY A 84 1.94 -23.43 9.79
N LYS A 85 1.71 -24.17 10.88
CA LYS A 85 0.37 -24.66 11.24
C LYS A 85 -0.48 -23.63 11.99
N ASP A 86 0.13 -22.95 12.98
CA ASP A 86 -0.60 -22.17 13.98
C ASP A 86 -0.12 -20.70 14.06
N GLN A 87 0.53 -20.19 13.00
CA GLN A 87 0.96 -18.78 12.95
C GLN A 87 0.43 -18.07 11.71
N ALA A 88 0.12 -16.79 11.91
CA ALA A 88 -0.08 -15.83 10.84
C ALA A 88 1.14 -14.93 10.76
N GLY A 89 1.64 -14.72 9.55
CA GLY A 89 2.61 -13.68 9.24
C GLY A 89 1.89 -12.54 8.55
N CYS A 90 1.85 -11.39 9.22
CA CYS A 90 1.06 -10.24 8.81
C CYS A 90 1.96 -9.07 8.45
N VAL A 91 1.65 -8.40 7.33
CA VAL A 91 2.39 -7.23 6.88
C VAL A 91 1.46 -6.04 6.90
N SER A 92 1.88 -4.99 7.61
CA SER A 92 1.07 -3.80 7.84
C SER A 92 1.12 -2.79 6.70
N SER A 93 2.17 -2.83 5.86
CA SER A 93 2.33 -1.89 4.76
C SER A 93 3.08 -2.50 3.58
N PRO A 94 2.66 -2.25 2.32
CA PRO A 94 3.37 -2.74 1.14
C PRO A 94 4.70 -2.03 0.90
N TYR A 95 5.02 -0.99 1.68
CA TYR A 95 6.25 -0.21 1.59
C TYR A 95 7.30 -0.64 2.60
N SER A 96 6.95 -1.49 3.58
CA SER A 96 7.86 -2.01 4.58
C SER A 96 8.21 -3.47 4.28
N LYS A 97 9.44 -3.87 4.60
CA LYS A 97 9.86 -5.28 4.61
C LYS A 97 9.86 -5.81 6.04
N SER A 98 8.72 -5.69 6.71
CA SER A 98 8.51 -6.19 8.07
C SER A 98 7.29 -7.09 8.09
N ILE A 99 7.39 -8.20 8.82
CA ILE A 99 6.29 -9.14 9.04
C ILE A 99 6.17 -9.41 10.53
N ASP A 100 4.94 -9.32 11.02
CA ASP A 100 4.61 -9.59 12.40
C ASP A 100 4.00 -10.98 12.49
N LEU A 101 4.64 -11.84 13.29
CA LEU A 101 4.17 -13.18 13.57
C LEU A 101 3.27 -13.16 14.80
N MET A 102 2.07 -13.70 14.63
CA MET A 102 1.06 -13.80 15.68
C MET A 102 0.40 -15.19 15.65
N LYS A 103 -0.33 -15.53 16.71
CA LYS A 103 -1.00 -16.83 16.81
C LYS A 103 -2.19 -16.87 15.85
N LEU A 104 -2.23 -17.88 14.99
CA LEU A 104 -3.39 -18.18 14.15
C LEU A 104 -4.32 -19.14 14.91
N THR A 105 -5.55 -18.72 15.15
CA THR A 105 -6.54 -19.48 15.95
C THR A 105 -7.55 -20.25 15.12
N GLY A 106 -7.62 -19.98 13.80
CA GLY A 106 -8.49 -20.65 12.85
C GLY A 106 -7.80 -21.00 11.53
N PRO A 107 -8.41 -21.82 10.67
CA PRO A 107 -7.80 -22.22 9.41
C PRO A 107 -7.88 -21.11 8.35
N ALA A 108 -6.75 -20.77 7.73
CA ALA A 108 -6.70 -19.82 6.61
C ALA A 108 -7.31 -20.42 5.33
N THR A 109 -8.62 -20.21 5.17
CA THR A 109 -9.45 -20.79 4.10
C THR A 109 -10.09 -19.72 3.20
N THR A 110 -9.70 -18.46 3.38
CA THR A 110 -10.25 -17.32 2.65
C THR A 110 -10.13 -17.48 1.13
N GLN A 111 -11.18 -17.08 0.42
CA GLN A 111 -11.16 -16.99 -1.03
C GLN A 111 -10.61 -15.65 -1.48
N ARG A 112 -10.05 -15.60 -2.70
CA ARG A 112 -9.62 -14.35 -3.32
C ARG A 112 -10.80 -13.39 -3.45
N SER A 113 -10.61 -12.12 -3.05
CA SER A 113 -11.57 -11.07 -3.34
C SER A 113 -11.78 -10.89 -4.85
N SER A 114 -13.03 -10.94 -5.31
CA SER A 114 -13.39 -10.66 -6.71
C SER A 114 -13.10 -9.20 -7.08
N GLN A 115 -13.07 -8.31 -6.11
CA GLN A 115 -12.87 -6.87 -6.26
C GLN A 115 -11.55 -6.41 -5.61
N ALA A 116 -10.47 -7.16 -5.86
CA ALA A 116 -9.16 -6.84 -5.29
C ALA A 116 -8.73 -5.39 -5.58
N VAL A 117 -8.42 -4.67 -4.51
CA VAL A 117 -7.99 -3.26 -4.54
C VAL A 117 -6.47 -3.15 -4.39
N PRO A 118 -5.81 -2.13 -4.99
CA PRO A 118 -4.39 -1.87 -4.70
C PRO A 118 -4.12 -1.73 -3.21
N TRP A 119 -3.17 -2.52 -2.69
CA TRP A 119 -2.66 -2.39 -1.33
C TRP A 119 -1.78 -1.15 -1.17
N GLY A 120 -0.93 -0.91 -2.17
CA GLY A 120 -0.08 0.27 -2.22
C GLY A 120 -0.30 0.97 -3.55
N VAL A 121 -0.28 2.29 -3.54
CA VAL A 121 -0.38 3.15 -4.71
C VAL A 121 0.76 4.15 -4.66
N VAL A 122 1.58 4.19 -5.71
CA VAL A 122 2.59 5.24 -5.91
C VAL A 122 2.08 6.13 -7.03
N LEU A 123 1.88 7.41 -6.75
CA LEU A 123 1.47 8.40 -7.73
C LEU A 123 2.66 8.83 -8.61
N ALA A 124 2.37 9.50 -9.73
CA ALA A 124 3.39 9.96 -10.67
C ALA A 124 4.44 10.90 -10.04
N ASP A 125 4.04 11.68 -9.02
CA ASP A 125 4.89 12.57 -8.23
C ASP A 125 5.69 11.85 -7.12
N GLY A 126 5.51 10.53 -6.98
CA GLY A 126 6.19 9.72 -5.98
C GLY A 126 5.46 9.60 -4.64
N THR A 127 4.33 10.30 -4.44
CA THR A 127 3.50 10.14 -3.24
C THR A 127 3.01 8.70 -3.10
N THR A 128 3.11 8.15 -1.89
CA THR A 128 2.63 6.82 -1.54
C THR A 128 1.27 6.92 -0.86
N CYS A 129 0.36 6.03 -1.21
CA CYS A 129 -0.95 5.92 -0.58
C CYS A 129 -1.25 4.46 -0.22
N GLN A 130 -1.94 4.26 0.90
CA GLN A 130 -2.36 2.95 1.39
C GLN A 130 -3.84 3.03 1.78
N PRO A 131 -4.63 1.96 1.60
CA PRO A 131 -5.99 1.96 2.07
C PRO A 131 -6.03 2.00 3.60
N ALA A 132 -6.96 2.76 4.18
CA ALA A 132 -7.31 2.55 5.59
C ALA A 132 -8.39 1.49 5.64
N PHE A 133 -8.08 0.34 6.25
CA PHE A 133 -9.01 -0.76 6.41
C PHE A 133 -9.54 -0.81 7.83
N GLY A 134 -10.83 -0.49 8.00
CA GLY A 134 -11.53 -0.62 9.28
C GLY A 134 -12.02 0.68 9.92
N GLY A 135 -12.20 1.72 9.12
CA GLY A 135 -13.04 2.86 9.43
C GLY A 135 -13.48 3.45 8.11
N GLY A 136 -14.79 3.49 7.86
CA GLY A 136 -15.31 4.06 6.62
C GLY A 136 -14.75 5.47 6.46
N GLY A 137 -14.03 5.72 5.37
CA GLY A 137 -13.65 7.08 5.02
C GLY A 137 -14.90 7.95 4.98
N ALA A 138 -14.77 9.23 5.27
CA ALA A 138 -15.94 10.09 5.22
C ALA A 138 -16.50 10.12 3.79
N THR A 139 -17.81 9.93 3.68
CA THR A 139 -18.52 9.94 2.40
C THR A 139 -18.76 11.39 1.98
N ARG A 140 -18.45 11.68 0.73
CA ARG A 140 -18.70 12.95 0.09
C ARG A 140 -20.15 13.04 -0.40
N ALA A 141 -20.68 14.26 -0.48
CA ALA A 141 -22.03 14.53 -0.97
C ALA A 141 -22.23 14.10 -2.44
N ASP A 142 -21.15 13.95 -3.21
CA ASP A 142 -21.17 13.51 -4.60
C ASP A 142 -21.06 11.98 -4.78
N GLY A 143 -21.21 11.21 -3.70
CA GLY A 143 -21.27 9.74 -3.73
C GLY A 143 -19.91 9.04 -3.79
N TYR A 144 -18.83 9.74 -3.44
CA TYR A 144 -17.48 9.19 -3.35
C TYR A 144 -17.04 9.03 -1.90
N ILE A 145 -16.14 8.09 -1.64
CA ILE A 145 -15.58 7.82 -0.32
C ILE A 145 -14.05 7.82 -0.38
N ALA A 146 -13.41 8.45 0.60
CA ALA A 146 -11.96 8.36 0.79
C ALA A 146 -11.58 6.91 1.08
N ARG A 147 -10.70 6.35 0.24
CA ARG A 147 -10.39 4.93 0.27
C ARG A 147 -8.91 4.64 0.46
N TRP A 148 -8.03 5.49 -0.06
CA TRP A 148 -6.59 5.48 0.24
C TRP A 148 -6.15 6.81 0.81
N PHE A 149 -5.28 6.75 1.81
CA PHE A 149 -4.68 7.91 2.45
C PHE A 149 -3.23 8.02 2.00
N CYS A 150 -2.86 9.21 1.54
CA CYS A 150 -1.56 9.47 0.97
C CYS A 150 -0.60 10.14 1.96
N SER A 151 0.70 9.92 1.77
CA SER A 151 1.77 10.51 2.59
C SER A 151 1.80 12.04 2.56
N ASP A 152 1.19 12.66 1.54
CA ASP A 152 1.08 14.10 1.38
C ASP A 152 -0.30 14.66 1.77
N LYS A 153 -1.08 13.88 2.51
CA LYS A 153 -2.42 14.21 3.02
C LYS A 153 -3.51 14.30 1.94
N ARG A 154 -3.24 13.88 0.71
CA ARG A 154 -4.31 13.61 -0.26
C ARG A 154 -5.07 12.34 0.12
N GLU A 155 -6.30 12.26 -0.36
CA GLU A 155 -7.12 11.05 -0.29
C GLU A 155 -7.43 10.60 -1.71
N LEU A 156 -7.21 9.32 -2.02
CA LEU A 156 -7.72 8.73 -3.25
C LEU A 156 -9.10 8.19 -2.97
N VAL A 157 -10.04 8.51 -3.85
CA VAL A 157 -11.45 8.19 -3.64
C VAL A 157 -11.95 7.11 -4.59
N ALA A 158 -12.97 6.39 -4.14
CA ALA A 158 -13.74 5.46 -4.96
C ALA A 158 -15.23 5.83 -4.93
N PRO A 159 -16.02 5.47 -5.96
CA PRO A 159 -17.47 5.53 -5.88
C PRO A 159 -17.99 4.66 -4.72
N LEU A 160 -18.95 5.16 -3.94
CA LEU A 160 -19.48 4.44 -2.77
C LEU A 160 -20.10 3.09 -3.14
N ASN A 161 -20.73 3.01 -4.32
CA ASN A 161 -21.33 1.79 -4.86
C ASN A 161 -20.32 0.86 -5.55
N ASN A 162 -19.04 1.23 -5.63
CA ASN A 162 -17.99 0.44 -6.24
C ASN A 162 -16.63 0.75 -5.60
N LEU A 163 -16.41 0.23 -4.39
CA LEU A 163 -15.18 0.46 -3.62
C LEU A 163 -13.92 -0.10 -4.32
N GLY A 164 -14.08 -1.04 -5.26
CA GLY A 164 -13.02 -1.54 -6.14
C GLY A 164 -12.73 -0.68 -7.37
N GLY A 165 -13.61 0.28 -7.68
CA GLY A 165 -13.69 1.01 -8.95
C GLY A 165 -13.02 2.37 -9.00
N GLY A 166 -12.25 2.77 -7.98
CA GLY A 166 -11.61 4.10 -7.95
C GLY A 166 -10.57 4.34 -9.06
N PHE A 167 -10.07 3.28 -9.70
CA PHE A 167 -9.01 3.37 -10.71
C PHE A 167 -9.55 3.19 -12.12
N ASN A 168 -9.27 4.15 -12.99
CA ASN A 168 -9.40 3.96 -14.43
C ASN A 168 -8.17 3.20 -14.96
N ARG A 169 -8.42 2.02 -15.53
CA ARG A 169 -7.40 1.07 -16.01
C ARG A 169 -7.42 0.88 -17.54
N SER A 170 -8.15 1.71 -18.29
CA SER A 170 -8.34 1.53 -19.74
C SER A 170 -7.08 1.83 -20.56
N GLY A 171 -6.16 2.62 -20.03
CA GLY A 171 -4.88 2.97 -20.66
C GLY A 171 -3.66 2.31 -20.01
N SER A 172 -2.49 2.50 -20.63
CA SER A 172 -1.20 2.03 -20.08
C SER A 172 -0.85 2.71 -18.76
N VAL A 173 -1.26 3.96 -18.58
CA VAL A 173 -1.14 4.74 -17.34
C VAL A 173 -2.51 4.81 -16.70
N TRP A 174 -2.63 4.18 -15.54
CA TRP A 174 -3.84 4.25 -14.73
C TRP A 174 -4.00 5.64 -14.14
N THR A 175 -5.25 6.02 -13.94
CA THR A 175 -5.60 7.25 -13.22
C THR A 175 -6.60 6.95 -12.11
N VAL A 176 -6.63 7.85 -11.14
CA VAL A 176 -7.53 7.78 -9.98
C VAL A 176 -7.93 9.20 -9.60
N GLN A 177 -9.11 9.35 -9.01
CA GLN A 177 -9.54 10.63 -8.47
C GLN A 177 -8.92 10.83 -7.08
N ALA A 178 -8.31 11.99 -6.87
CA ALA A 178 -7.76 12.41 -5.59
C ALA A 178 -8.42 13.72 -5.14
N ASP A 179 -8.56 13.89 -3.83
CA ASP A 179 -8.93 15.16 -3.25
C ASP A 179 -8.04 15.53 -2.06
N ARG A 180 -8.32 16.70 -1.47
CA ARG A 180 -7.72 17.18 -0.22
C ARG A 180 -8.84 17.42 0.80
N GLY A 181 -9.70 16.42 0.98
CA GLY A 181 -10.85 16.44 1.88
C GLY A 181 -12.19 16.67 1.19
N LEU A 182 -13.26 16.46 1.96
CA LEU A 182 -14.63 16.22 1.47
C LEU A 182 -15.27 17.34 0.64
N LYS A 183 -14.82 18.59 0.83
CA LYS A 183 -15.34 19.77 0.10
C LYS A 183 -14.45 20.18 -1.07
N SER A 184 -13.24 19.61 -1.16
CA SER A 184 -12.29 19.94 -2.22
C SER A 184 -12.76 19.31 -3.54
N PRO A 185 -12.61 20.00 -4.69
CA PRO A 185 -12.80 19.39 -5.99
C PRO A 185 -11.88 18.17 -6.15
N ARG A 186 -12.40 17.13 -6.80
CA ARG A 186 -11.56 15.99 -7.17
C ARG A 186 -10.68 16.36 -8.36
N THR A 187 -9.48 15.83 -8.35
CA THR A 187 -8.50 15.94 -9.43
C THR A 187 -8.12 14.56 -9.91
N THR A 188 -7.92 14.43 -11.23
CA THR A 188 -7.43 13.18 -11.79
C THR A 188 -5.92 13.14 -11.66
N VAL A 189 -5.39 12.14 -10.97
CA VAL A 189 -3.94 11.95 -10.80
C VAL A 189 -3.49 10.67 -11.51
N LYS A 190 -2.25 10.69 -12.02
CA LYS A 190 -1.62 9.54 -12.68
C LYS A 190 -0.98 8.61 -11.66
N VAL A 191 -1.07 7.32 -11.89
CA VAL A 191 -0.53 6.27 -11.02
C VAL A 191 0.74 5.70 -11.62
N LYS A 192 1.85 5.78 -10.88
CA LYS A 192 3.14 5.20 -11.26
C LYS A 192 3.20 3.70 -11.00
N ALA A 193 2.74 3.26 -9.83
CA ALA A 193 2.76 1.85 -9.46
C ALA A 193 1.62 1.48 -8.52
N VAL A 194 1.21 0.22 -8.55
CA VAL A 194 0.31 -0.39 -7.57
C VAL A 194 0.90 -1.68 -7.05
N SER A 195 0.66 -2.00 -5.77
CA SER A 195 1.07 -3.25 -5.14
C SER A 195 -0.15 -4.08 -4.74
N TYR A 196 -0.07 -5.40 -4.85
CA TYR A 196 -1.08 -6.35 -4.37
C TYR A 196 -0.44 -7.47 -3.56
N ALA A 197 -1.19 -8.00 -2.59
CA ALA A 197 -0.79 -9.21 -1.88
C ALA A 197 -1.03 -10.44 -2.77
N VAL A 198 -0.03 -11.30 -2.90
CA VAL A 198 -0.09 -12.55 -3.69
C VAL A 198 0.49 -13.72 -2.90
N ARG A 199 0.37 -14.93 -3.47
CA ARG A 199 0.99 -16.15 -2.98
C ARG A 199 1.81 -16.77 -4.11
#